data_AF-A0A2A5YS95-F1
#
_entry.id   AF-A0A2A5YS95-F1
#
_cell.length_a   1.000
_cell.length_b   1.000
_cell.length_c   1.000
_cell.angle_alpha   90.00
_cell.angle_beta   90.00
_cell.angle_gamma   90.00
#
_symmetry.space_group_name_H-M   'P 1'
#
loop_
_entity.id
_entity.type
_entity.pdbx_description
1 polymer ?
#
loop_
_entity_poly.entity_id
_entity_poly.type
_entity_poly.pdbx_seq_one_letter_code
_entity_poly.pdbx_strand_id
1 'polypeptide(L)'
;MAPEPPRFPALSAEEAHLRQSLLGALCGLSVDDQILRAQLLPRGADAAAWFRCADAIAFRPLRLGGRALSVDAADGPAMAALLDAADDLLSAIDAALGVTLDPIDIGPCPDAAGLTVRIESLDQKILLLLSVPLDAAILAQPAPLAPSLLGHIALPVGIAVAGPRLSPADAATLAPGDLLLIGPAPIAATLRPPRGDAIPGRLDPVARCFRPH
;
A
#
# COMPACT_ATOMS: atom_id res chain seq x y z
N MET A 1 -11.23 -7.56 29.35
CA MET A 1 -10.37 -6.44 28.90
C MET A 1 -10.76 -6.17 27.46
N ALA A 2 -11.44 -5.04 27.17
CA ALA A 2 -11.82 -4.73 25.79
C ALA A 2 -10.56 -4.39 24.98
N PRO A 3 -10.41 -4.90 23.74
CA PRO A 3 -9.25 -4.57 22.90
C PRO A 3 -9.20 -3.06 22.66
N GLU A 4 -8.00 -2.48 22.77
CA GLU A 4 -7.78 -1.07 22.47
C GLU A 4 -8.15 -0.81 21.00
N PRO A 5 -8.94 0.23 20.70
CA PRO A 5 -9.35 0.51 19.33
C PRO A 5 -8.13 0.88 18.47
N PRO A 6 -8.05 0.39 17.22
CA PRO A 6 -6.93 0.68 16.33
C PRO A 6 -6.83 2.19 16.06
N ARG A 7 -5.59 2.70 16.06
CA ARG A 7 -5.29 4.11 15.80
C ARG A 7 -4.91 4.30 14.33
N PHE A 8 -5.53 5.23 13.64
CA PHE A 8 -5.24 5.56 12.25
C PHE A 8 -3.97 6.43 12.16
N PRO A 9 -3.03 6.11 11.25
CA PRO A 9 -1.94 7.02 10.92
C PRO A 9 -2.49 8.25 10.16
N ALA A 10 -1.83 9.40 10.33
CA ALA A 10 -2.08 10.55 9.44
C ALA A 10 -1.43 10.23 8.07
N LEU A 11 -2.18 10.43 6.99
CA LEU A 11 -1.76 10.14 5.62
C LEU A 11 -2.10 11.32 4.73
N SER A 12 -1.19 11.69 3.83
CA SER A 12 -1.50 12.67 2.77
C SER A 12 -2.43 12.05 1.73
N ALA A 13 -3.11 12.89 0.94
CA ALA A 13 -3.96 12.42 -0.15
C ALA A 13 -3.15 11.67 -1.23
N GLU A 14 -1.95 12.15 -1.53
CA GLU A 14 -1.01 11.53 -2.47
C GLU A 14 -0.57 10.14 -2.00
N GLU A 15 -0.18 10.01 -0.72
CA GLU A 15 0.19 8.72 -0.16
C GLU A 15 -1.00 7.76 -0.15
N ALA A 16 -2.20 8.23 0.21
CA ALA A 16 -3.41 7.41 0.18
C ALA A 16 -3.73 6.91 -1.24
N HIS A 17 -3.57 7.77 -2.25
CA HIS A 17 -3.75 7.40 -3.65
C HIS A 17 -2.73 6.36 -4.10
N LEU A 18 -1.44 6.59 -3.83
CA LEU A 18 -0.38 5.65 -4.18
C LEU A 18 -0.59 4.28 -3.55
N ARG A 19 -0.93 4.25 -2.25
CA ARG A 19 -1.28 3.01 -1.52
C ARG A 19 -2.41 2.25 -2.21
N GLN A 20 -3.47 2.95 -2.61
CA GLN A 20 -4.61 2.34 -3.30
C GLN A 20 -4.21 1.82 -4.69
N SER A 21 -3.45 2.58 -5.47
CA SER A 21 -2.99 2.20 -6.81
C SER A 21 -2.09 0.96 -6.78
N LEU A 22 -1.12 0.90 -5.85
CA LEU A 22 -0.25 -0.25 -5.67
C LEU A 22 -1.04 -1.52 -5.32
N LEU A 23 -1.93 -1.44 -4.34
CA LEU A 23 -2.73 -2.60 -3.93
C LEU A 23 -3.70 -3.04 -5.04
N GLY A 24 -4.33 -2.09 -5.74
CA GLY A 24 -5.27 -2.39 -6.82
C GLY A 24 -4.63 -3.04 -8.05
N ALA A 25 -3.37 -2.71 -8.35
CA ALA A 25 -2.63 -3.34 -9.45
C ALA A 25 -2.09 -4.73 -9.09
N LEU A 26 -1.64 -4.92 -7.86
CA LEU A 26 -0.89 -6.12 -7.46
C LEU A 26 -1.78 -7.23 -6.88
N CYS A 27 -2.86 -6.89 -6.18
CA CYS A 27 -3.80 -7.89 -5.66
C CYS A 27 -4.62 -8.49 -6.82
N GLY A 28 -4.48 -9.79 -7.05
CA GLY A 28 -5.20 -10.50 -8.11
C GLY A 28 -4.37 -10.72 -9.37
N LEU A 29 -3.17 -10.12 -9.45
CA LEU A 29 -2.23 -10.39 -10.53
C LEU A 29 -1.90 -11.89 -10.57
N SER A 30 -1.97 -12.48 -11.76
CA SER A 30 -1.70 -13.92 -11.97
C SER A 30 -0.35 -14.08 -12.65
N VAL A 31 0.54 -14.87 -12.06
CA VAL A 31 1.87 -15.20 -12.57
C VAL A 31 2.08 -16.71 -12.39
N ASP A 32 2.35 -17.46 -13.46
CA ASP A 32 2.55 -18.92 -13.43
C ASP A 32 1.48 -19.68 -12.63
N ASP A 33 0.21 -19.43 -12.95
CA ASP A 33 -0.99 -19.96 -12.26
C ASP A 33 -1.09 -19.59 -10.76
N GLN A 34 -0.21 -18.73 -10.25
CA GLN A 34 -0.25 -18.21 -8.89
C GLN A 34 -0.92 -16.85 -8.85
N ILE A 35 -1.90 -16.73 -7.95
CA ILE A 35 -2.56 -15.46 -7.68
C ILE A 35 -1.79 -14.73 -6.58
N LEU A 36 -1.40 -13.49 -6.89
CA LEU A 36 -0.65 -12.63 -5.99
C LEU A 36 -1.58 -11.83 -5.07
N ARG A 37 -1.06 -11.57 -3.88
CA ARG A 37 -1.60 -10.66 -2.87
C ARG A 37 -0.53 -9.64 -2.53
N ALA A 38 -0.93 -8.37 -2.43
CA ALA A 38 -0.10 -7.31 -1.91
C ALA A 38 -0.57 -6.84 -0.53
N GLN A 39 0.38 -6.45 0.31
CA GLN A 39 0.14 -5.84 1.61
C GLN A 39 1.17 -4.75 1.86
N LEU A 40 0.72 -3.59 2.35
CA LEU A 40 1.61 -2.53 2.80
C LEU A 40 2.22 -2.90 4.16
N LEU A 41 3.54 -2.79 4.25
CA LEU A 41 4.27 -2.95 5.50
C LEU A 41 4.56 -1.58 6.12
N PRO A 42 4.57 -1.46 7.46
CA PRO A 42 5.15 -0.29 8.10
C PRO A 42 6.62 -0.18 7.71
N ARG A 43 7.12 1.05 7.51
CA ARG A 43 8.53 1.31 7.22
C ARG A 43 9.38 0.77 8.37
N GLY A 44 10.16 -0.28 8.11
CA GLY A 44 11.15 -0.82 9.04
C GLY A 44 12.54 -0.39 8.63
N ALA A 45 13.43 -0.19 9.61
CA ALA A 45 14.87 -0.13 9.33
C ALA A 45 15.32 -1.56 9.01
N ASP A 46 15.59 -1.84 7.74
CA ASP A 46 16.08 -3.14 7.30
C ASP A 46 17.49 -2.97 6.72
N ALA A 47 18.45 -3.66 7.32
CA ALA A 47 19.86 -3.64 6.91
C ALA A 47 20.16 -4.62 5.77
N ALA A 48 19.21 -5.46 5.37
CA ALA A 48 19.43 -6.43 4.30
C ALA A 48 19.45 -5.77 2.91
N ALA A 49 20.12 -6.46 1.98
CA ALA A 49 20.36 -5.99 0.62
C ALA A 49 19.11 -6.07 -0.27
N TRP A 50 19.02 -5.13 -1.22
CA TRP A 50 17.96 -4.95 -2.19
C TRP A 50 18.55 -4.80 -3.58
N PHE A 51 17.84 -5.26 -4.60
CA PHE A 51 18.08 -4.88 -5.98
C PHE A 51 17.52 -3.47 -6.16
N ARG A 52 18.40 -2.50 -6.46
CA ARG A 52 17.99 -1.11 -6.68
C ARG A 52 17.80 -0.89 -8.17
N CYS A 53 16.65 -0.31 -8.51
CA CYS A 53 16.27 0.06 -9.86
C CYS A 53 16.37 1.58 -10.04
N ALA A 54 16.00 2.07 -11.22
CA ALA A 54 15.80 3.49 -11.45
C ALA A 54 14.70 4.07 -10.53
N ASP A 55 14.64 5.41 -10.46
CA ASP A 55 13.59 6.15 -9.76
C ASP A 55 13.43 5.77 -8.28
N ALA A 56 14.53 5.36 -7.63
CA ALA A 56 14.55 4.93 -6.23
C ALA A 56 13.58 3.77 -5.90
N ILE A 57 13.16 3.01 -6.92
CA ILE A 57 12.44 1.75 -6.74
C ILE A 57 13.46 0.67 -6.37
N ALA A 58 13.07 -0.24 -5.48
CA ALA A 58 13.91 -1.38 -5.16
C ALA A 58 13.06 -2.61 -4.85
N PHE A 59 13.59 -3.79 -5.12
CA PHE A 59 12.90 -5.03 -4.77
C PHE A 59 13.84 -6.04 -4.12
N ARG A 60 13.23 -6.99 -3.41
CA ARG A 60 13.94 -8.05 -2.73
C ARG A 60 13.13 -9.34 -2.74
N PRO A 61 13.51 -10.33 -3.55
CA PRO A 61 12.91 -11.66 -3.51
C PRO A 61 13.35 -12.36 -2.22
N LEU A 62 12.38 -12.83 -1.44
CA LEU A 62 12.61 -13.58 -0.20
C LEU A 62 12.30 -15.06 -0.37
N ARG A 63 11.42 -15.39 -1.33
CA ARG A 63 11.06 -16.77 -1.66
C ARG A 63 10.61 -16.87 -3.11
N LEU A 64 11.12 -17.86 -3.83
CA LEU A 64 10.66 -18.24 -5.17
C LEU A 64 10.59 -19.77 -5.25
N GLY A 65 9.54 -20.31 -5.87
CA GLY A 65 9.31 -21.76 -5.96
C GLY A 65 9.25 -22.48 -4.60
N GLY A 66 8.90 -21.77 -3.52
CA GLY A 66 8.88 -22.31 -2.15
C GLY A 66 10.24 -22.30 -1.44
N ARG A 67 11.33 -21.95 -2.13
CA ARG A 67 12.68 -21.89 -1.56
C ARG A 67 12.95 -20.51 -0.96
N ALA A 68 13.36 -20.46 0.31
CA ALA A 68 13.83 -19.23 0.92
C ALA A 68 15.13 -18.75 0.26
N LEU A 69 15.20 -17.46 -0.01
CA LEU A 69 16.32 -16.80 -0.68
C LEU A 69 17.03 -15.86 0.29
N SER A 70 18.34 -15.76 0.14
CA SER A 70 19.17 -14.76 0.81
C SER A 70 19.94 -14.03 -0.27
N VAL A 71 19.89 -12.71 -0.24
CA VAL A 71 20.64 -11.84 -1.15
C VAL A 71 21.98 -11.55 -0.49
N ASP A 72 23.05 -12.08 -1.06
CA ASP A 72 24.42 -11.69 -0.75
C ASP A 72 24.98 -10.89 -1.94
N ALA A 73 25.25 -9.61 -1.72
CA ALA A 73 25.75 -8.70 -2.75
C ALA A 73 27.13 -9.11 -3.31
N ALA A 74 27.86 -9.98 -2.60
CA ALA A 74 29.16 -10.47 -3.04
C ALA A 74 29.09 -11.65 -4.03
N ASP A 75 27.94 -12.32 -4.17
CA ASP A 75 27.77 -13.51 -5.01
C ASP A 75 27.02 -13.19 -6.31
N GLY A 76 27.74 -12.55 -7.25
CA GLY A 76 27.19 -12.14 -8.56
C GLY A 76 26.50 -13.28 -9.35
N PRO A 77 27.08 -14.48 -9.48
CA PRO A 77 26.43 -15.61 -10.16
C PRO A 77 25.11 -16.04 -9.51
N ALA A 78 25.04 -16.11 -8.18
CA ALA A 78 23.79 -16.43 -7.50
C ALA A 78 22.72 -15.35 -7.71
N MET A 79 23.13 -14.08 -7.81
CA MET A 79 22.21 -12.97 -8.07
C MET A 79 21.66 -13.00 -9.49
N ALA A 80 22.49 -13.27 -10.50
CA ALA A 80 22.04 -13.43 -11.88
C ALA A 80 21.01 -14.57 -11.99
N ALA A 81 21.32 -15.74 -11.40
CA ALA A 81 20.38 -16.87 -11.41
C ALA A 81 19.07 -16.57 -10.68
N LEU A 82 19.11 -15.72 -9.63
CA LEU A 82 17.91 -15.28 -8.92
C LEU A 82 17.07 -14.32 -9.76
N LEU A 83 17.69 -13.42 -10.52
CA LEU A 83 16.99 -12.54 -11.47
C LEU A 83 16.35 -13.36 -12.59
N ASP A 84 17.10 -14.28 -13.19
CA ASP A 84 16.57 -15.18 -14.22
C ASP A 84 15.36 -15.99 -13.71
N ALA A 85 15.43 -16.47 -12.46
CA ALA A 85 14.33 -17.20 -11.84
C ALA A 85 13.13 -16.31 -11.43
N ALA A 86 13.33 -15.00 -11.35
CA ALA A 86 12.30 -14.03 -10.97
C ALA A 86 11.74 -13.28 -12.20
N ASP A 87 12.27 -13.50 -13.40
CA ASP A 87 12.02 -12.67 -14.58
C ASP A 87 10.53 -12.52 -14.91
N ASP A 88 9.79 -13.63 -14.95
CA ASP A 88 8.35 -13.63 -15.21
C ASP A 88 7.56 -12.84 -14.15
N LEU A 89 7.95 -12.99 -12.87
CA LEU A 89 7.33 -12.25 -11.76
C LEU A 89 7.64 -10.76 -11.84
N LEU A 90 8.89 -10.40 -12.09
CA LEU A 90 9.32 -9.00 -12.19
C LEU A 90 8.65 -8.34 -13.39
N SER A 91 8.64 -8.99 -14.55
CA SER A 91 7.95 -8.52 -15.76
C SER A 91 6.46 -8.30 -15.55
N ALA A 92 5.79 -9.21 -14.84
CA ALA A 92 4.37 -9.06 -14.53
C ALA A 92 4.09 -7.87 -13.59
N ILE A 93 4.92 -7.69 -12.54
CA ILE A 93 4.83 -6.55 -11.61
C ILE A 93 5.11 -5.25 -12.38
N ASP A 94 6.12 -5.25 -13.23
CA ASP A 94 6.54 -4.12 -14.06
C ASP A 94 5.39 -3.63 -14.93
N ALA A 95 4.76 -4.54 -15.67
CA ALA A 95 3.62 -4.25 -16.53
C ALA A 95 2.38 -3.80 -15.74
N ALA A 96 2.12 -4.40 -14.58
CA ALA A 96 0.97 -4.05 -13.75
C ALA A 96 1.09 -2.65 -13.13
N LEU A 97 2.31 -2.22 -12.78
CA LEU A 97 2.57 -0.92 -12.18
C LEU A 97 2.94 0.16 -13.20
N GLY A 98 3.33 -0.24 -14.41
CA GLY A 98 3.87 0.67 -15.43
C GLY A 98 5.19 1.32 -14.99
N VAL A 99 6.07 0.55 -14.35
CA VAL A 99 7.39 1.00 -13.88
C VAL A 99 8.50 0.37 -14.73
N THR A 100 9.74 0.41 -14.27
CA THR A 100 10.85 -0.38 -14.86
C THR A 100 11.64 -1.04 -13.74
N LEU A 101 11.47 -2.35 -13.58
CA LEU A 101 12.20 -3.18 -12.62
C LEU A 101 13.49 -3.77 -13.23
N ASP A 102 14.40 -2.88 -13.66
CA ASP A 102 15.73 -3.25 -14.15
C ASP A 102 16.80 -2.92 -13.09
N PRO A 103 17.43 -3.94 -12.45
CA PRO A 103 18.43 -3.72 -11.41
C PRO A 103 19.69 -3.03 -11.93
N ILE A 104 20.05 -1.91 -11.31
CA ILE A 104 21.29 -1.17 -11.59
C ILE A 104 22.43 -1.70 -10.71
N ASP A 105 22.14 -1.95 -9.43
CA ASP A 105 23.07 -2.50 -8.47
C ASP A 105 22.35 -3.15 -7.27
N ILE A 106 23.14 -3.66 -6.32
CA ILE A 106 22.65 -4.26 -5.08
C ILE A 106 23.16 -3.43 -3.90
N GLY A 107 22.28 -3.09 -2.97
CA GLY A 107 22.64 -2.25 -1.83
C GLY A 107 21.53 -2.13 -0.79
N PRO A 108 21.67 -1.22 0.19
CA PRO A 108 20.59 -0.93 1.12
C PRO A 108 19.35 -0.42 0.37
N CYS A 109 18.17 -0.56 0.97
CA CYS A 109 16.95 0.03 0.43
C CYS A 109 17.14 1.54 0.22
N PRO A 110 16.75 2.12 -0.93
CA PRO A 110 16.86 3.56 -1.16
C PRO A 110 16.16 4.38 -0.06
N ASP A 111 16.82 5.46 0.40
CA ASP A 111 16.28 6.32 1.47
C ASP A 111 15.01 7.06 1.05
N ALA A 112 14.90 7.37 -0.25
CA ALA A 112 13.74 7.99 -0.87
C ALA A 112 12.52 7.05 -0.96
N ALA A 113 12.69 5.74 -0.73
CA ALA A 113 11.58 4.81 -0.72
C ALA A 113 10.68 5.06 0.49
N GLY A 114 9.42 5.38 0.23
CA GLY A 114 8.45 5.81 1.24
C GLY A 114 7.46 4.73 1.63
N LEU A 115 7.19 3.77 0.74
CA LEU A 115 6.30 2.63 0.98
C LEU A 115 7.04 1.32 0.69
N THR A 116 6.77 0.32 1.54
CA THR A 116 7.19 -1.06 1.29
C THR A 116 5.95 -1.93 1.13
N VAL A 117 5.87 -2.62 0.00
CA VAL A 117 4.80 -3.56 -0.35
C VAL A 117 5.37 -4.98 -0.26
N ARG A 118 4.73 -5.82 0.54
CA ARG A 118 4.92 -7.27 0.50
C ARG A 118 4.01 -7.85 -0.56
N ILE A 119 4.58 -8.58 -1.51
CA ILE A 119 3.90 -9.28 -2.59
C ILE A 119 4.11 -10.77 -2.36
N GLU A 120 3.02 -11.54 -2.32
CA GLU A 120 3.11 -12.98 -2.10
C GLU A 120 2.02 -13.74 -2.85
N SER A 121 2.35 -14.94 -3.30
CA SER A 121 1.38 -15.91 -3.81
C SER A 121 0.51 -16.46 -2.67
N LEU A 122 -0.73 -16.87 -2.97
CA LEU A 122 -1.63 -17.50 -1.99
C LEU A 122 -1.10 -18.81 -1.40
N ASP A 123 -0.36 -19.61 -2.17
CA ASP A 123 0.28 -20.85 -1.70
C ASP A 123 1.66 -20.61 -1.03
N GLN A 124 2.05 -19.34 -0.90
CA GLN A 124 3.28 -18.88 -0.26
C GLN A 124 4.57 -19.42 -0.90
N LYS A 125 4.55 -19.79 -2.18
CA LYS A 125 5.74 -20.15 -2.95
C LYS A 125 6.54 -18.94 -3.42
N ILE A 126 5.86 -17.82 -3.64
CA ILE A 126 6.45 -16.52 -3.96
C ILE A 126 6.30 -15.58 -2.77
N LEU A 127 7.40 -14.91 -2.42
CA LEU A 127 7.43 -13.77 -1.51
C LEU A 127 8.48 -12.77 -1.99
N LEU A 128 8.05 -11.56 -2.30
CA LEU A 128 8.88 -10.45 -2.75
C LEU A 128 8.51 -9.19 -1.97
N LEU A 129 9.50 -8.38 -1.63
CA LEU A 129 9.27 -7.02 -1.16
C LEU A 129 9.57 -6.04 -2.28
N LEU A 130 8.72 -5.04 -2.43
CA LEU A 130 8.88 -3.93 -3.35
C LEU A 130 8.88 -2.64 -2.54
N SER A 131 9.84 -1.78 -2.79
CA SER A 131 10.00 -0.47 -2.18
C SER A 131 9.78 0.60 -3.25
N VAL A 132 8.91 1.57 -2.97
CA VAL A 132 8.47 2.58 -3.93
C VAL A 132 8.51 3.96 -3.25
N PRO A 133 9.05 5.00 -3.91
CA PRO A 133 9.00 6.36 -3.36
C PRO A 133 7.59 6.95 -3.42
N LEU A 134 7.30 7.96 -2.59
CA LEU A 134 5.93 8.52 -2.48
C LEU A 134 5.49 9.29 -3.73
N ASP A 135 6.44 9.77 -4.51
CA ASP A 135 6.25 10.52 -5.76
C ASP A 135 6.37 9.65 -7.01
N ALA A 136 6.43 8.32 -6.86
CA ALA A 136 6.50 7.40 -7.98
C ALA A 136 5.31 7.58 -8.95
N ALA A 137 5.62 7.72 -10.24
CA ALA A 137 4.62 7.77 -11.30
C ALA A 137 4.09 6.36 -11.63
N ILE A 138 3.18 5.85 -10.79
CA ILE A 138 2.56 4.53 -10.98
C ILE A 138 1.42 4.64 -11.99
N LEU A 139 1.55 3.95 -13.13
CA LEU A 139 0.51 3.79 -14.14
C LEU A 139 -0.21 2.45 -13.93
N ALA A 140 -0.80 2.30 -12.75
CA ALA A 140 -1.43 1.07 -12.30
C ALA A 140 -2.51 0.55 -13.27
N GLN A 141 -2.29 -0.64 -13.81
CA GLN A 141 -3.32 -1.39 -14.51
C GLN A 141 -4.02 -2.30 -13.49
N PRO A 142 -5.34 -2.13 -13.26
CA PRO A 142 -6.05 -2.94 -12.29
C PRO A 142 -6.08 -4.41 -12.72
N ALA A 143 -5.66 -5.30 -11.83
CA ALA A 143 -5.74 -6.73 -12.07
C ALA A 143 -7.20 -7.23 -11.94
N PRO A 144 -7.60 -8.25 -12.72
CA PRO A 144 -8.89 -8.90 -12.52
C PRO A 144 -8.97 -9.50 -11.11
N LEU A 145 -10.08 -9.24 -10.42
CA LEU A 145 -10.26 -9.72 -9.06
C LEU A 145 -10.42 -11.23 -9.02
N ALA A 146 -9.48 -11.94 -8.39
CA ALA A 146 -9.61 -13.36 -8.12
C ALA A 146 -10.51 -13.62 -6.89
N PRO A 147 -11.56 -14.46 -6.98
CA PRO A 147 -12.44 -14.75 -5.84
C PRO A 147 -11.73 -15.33 -4.61
N SER A 148 -10.61 -16.03 -4.82
CA SER A 148 -9.76 -16.56 -3.74
C SER A 148 -9.15 -15.48 -2.84
N LEU A 149 -9.19 -14.21 -3.25
CA LEU A 149 -8.70 -13.08 -2.48
C LEU A 149 -9.76 -12.40 -1.59
N LEU A 150 -11.03 -12.82 -1.64
CA LEU A 150 -12.13 -12.14 -0.92
C LEU A 150 -11.90 -11.99 0.60
N GLY A 151 -11.11 -12.85 1.23
CA GLY A 151 -10.73 -12.75 2.65
C GLY A 151 -9.45 -11.95 2.93
N HIS A 152 -8.80 -11.41 1.90
CA HIS A 152 -7.43 -10.92 1.97
C HIS A 152 -7.20 -9.54 1.34
N ILE A 153 -8.25 -8.92 0.80
CA ILE A 153 -8.19 -7.59 0.21
C ILE A 153 -8.51 -6.54 1.27
N ALA A 154 -7.61 -5.59 1.44
CA ALA A 154 -7.90 -4.38 2.20
C ALA A 154 -8.87 -3.50 1.40
N LEU A 155 -10.02 -3.18 1.97
CA LEU A 155 -10.99 -2.30 1.33
C LEU A 155 -10.70 -0.84 1.70
N PRO A 156 -10.69 0.09 0.73
CA PRO A 156 -10.57 1.51 1.03
C PRO A 156 -11.85 1.98 1.72
N VAL A 157 -11.76 2.38 2.98
CA VAL A 157 -12.89 2.86 3.78
C VAL A 157 -12.70 4.34 4.07
N GLY A 158 -13.70 5.16 3.73
CA GLY A 158 -13.71 6.58 4.05
C GLY A 158 -14.33 6.85 5.42
N ILE A 159 -13.89 7.91 6.11
CA ILE A 159 -14.61 8.43 7.28
C ILE A 159 -15.17 9.79 6.89
N ALA A 160 -16.49 9.89 6.82
CA ALA A 160 -17.19 11.15 6.61
C ALA A 160 -17.46 11.79 7.97
N VAL A 161 -16.84 12.94 8.23
CA VAL A 161 -17.09 13.74 9.43
C VAL A 161 -18.21 14.72 9.13
N ALA A 162 -19.23 14.79 9.99
CA ALA A 162 -20.30 15.75 9.83
C ALA A 162 -19.76 17.17 10.11
N GLY A 163 -19.64 17.99 9.06
CA GLY A 163 -19.24 19.40 9.18
C GLY A 163 -20.31 20.28 9.84
N PRO A 164 -19.98 21.52 10.20
CA PRO A 164 -20.97 22.49 10.66
C PRO A 164 -22.00 22.77 9.56
N ARG A 165 -23.25 23.02 9.95
CA ARG A 165 -24.27 23.49 9.00
C ARG A 165 -24.02 24.96 8.69
N LEU A 166 -23.73 25.27 7.44
CA LEU A 166 -23.53 26.64 6.96
C LEU A 166 -24.71 27.08 6.09
N SER A 167 -25.03 28.36 6.12
CA SER A 167 -25.94 28.93 5.12
C SER A 167 -25.24 28.98 3.75
N PRO A 168 -25.97 28.98 2.63
CA PRO A 168 -25.35 29.13 1.30
C PRO A 168 -24.51 30.41 1.15
N ALA A 169 -24.92 31.50 1.83
CA ALA A 169 -24.19 32.76 1.82
C ALA A 169 -22.84 32.63 2.54
N ASP A 170 -22.83 32.05 3.74
CA ASP A 170 -21.58 31.85 4.50
C ASP A 170 -20.63 30.89 3.76
N ALA A 171 -21.18 29.81 3.20
CA ALA A 171 -20.41 28.84 2.42
C ALA A 171 -19.76 29.49 1.17
N ALA A 172 -20.44 30.43 0.53
CA ALA A 172 -19.92 31.14 -0.64
C ALA A 172 -18.81 32.15 -0.30
N THR A 173 -18.69 32.57 0.97
CA THR A 173 -17.64 33.50 1.41
C THR A 173 -16.33 32.83 1.83
N LEU A 174 -16.31 31.50 1.91
CA LEU A 174 -15.12 30.75 2.33
C LEU A 174 -13.99 30.87 1.30
N ALA A 175 -12.79 31.17 1.80
CA ALA A 175 -11.57 31.24 1.03
C ALA A 175 -10.49 30.33 1.63
N PRO A 176 -9.45 29.96 0.85
CA PRO A 176 -8.29 29.25 1.37
C PRO A 176 -7.67 30.01 2.56
N GLY A 177 -7.53 29.35 3.70
CA GLY A 177 -7.03 29.93 4.94
C GLY A 177 -8.08 30.15 6.03
N ASP A 178 -9.37 30.11 5.68
CA ASP A 178 -10.45 30.19 6.65
C ASP A 178 -10.58 28.92 7.50
N LEU A 179 -10.99 29.10 8.76
CA LEU A 179 -11.14 28.01 9.73
C LEU A 179 -12.61 27.73 10.01
N LEU A 180 -13.00 26.46 9.84
CA LEU A 180 -14.32 25.95 10.20
C LEU A 180 -14.23 25.05 11.43
N LEU A 181 -14.98 25.41 12.48
CA LEU A 181 -15.05 24.62 13.71
C LEU A 181 -16.00 23.43 13.54
N ILE A 182 -15.49 22.22 13.72
CA ILE A 182 -16.25 20.96 13.59
C ILE A 182 -16.55 20.40 15.00
N GLY A 183 -17.36 21.12 15.78
CA GLY A 183 -17.82 20.70 17.11
C GLY A 183 -16.72 20.24 18.09
N PRO A 184 -17.08 19.76 19.28
CA PRO A 184 -16.12 19.12 20.18
C PRO A 184 -15.88 17.66 19.78
N ALA A 185 -14.64 17.18 19.96
CA ALA A 185 -14.32 15.75 19.90
C ALA A 185 -14.93 15.02 21.10
N PRO A 186 -15.35 13.74 20.96
CA PRO A 186 -15.33 12.92 19.75
C PRO A 186 -16.47 13.29 18.77
N ILE A 187 -16.10 13.48 17.51
CA ILE A 187 -16.93 14.07 16.45
C ILE A 187 -17.84 13.00 15.85
N ALA A 188 -19.10 13.34 15.59
CA ALA A 188 -20.02 12.46 14.87
C ALA A 188 -19.48 12.17 13.46
N ALA A 189 -19.33 10.90 13.14
CA ALA A 189 -18.75 10.47 11.90
C ALA A 189 -19.45 9.22 11.36
N THR A 190 -19.28 8.96 10.07
CA THR A 190 -19.80 7.78 9.40
C THR A 190 -18.68 7.09 8.65
N LEU A 191 -18.44 5.83 8.98
CA LEU A 191 -17.54 4.96 8.26
C LEU A 191 -18.24 4.50 6.97
N ARG A 192 -17.66 4.83 5.82
CA ARG A 192 -18.21 4.57 4.49
C ARG A 192 -17.33 3.54 3.78
N PRO A 193 -17.71 2.25 3.80
CA PRO A 193 -17.07 1.27 2.95
C PRO A 193 -17.34 1.59 1.47
N PRO A 194 -16.52 1.09 0.54
CA PRO A 194 -16.66 1.40 -0.89
C PRO A 194 -17.95 0.77 -1.47
N ARG A 195 -18.43 -0.31 -0.85
CA ARG A 195 -19.74 -0.92 -1.08
C ARG A 195 -20.28 -1.42 0.26
N GLY A 196 -21.59 -1.32 0.46
CA GLY A 196 -22.28 -1.71 1.69
C GLY A 196 -22.81 -0.53 2.49
N ASP A 197 -23.39 -0.83 3.65
CA ASP A 197 -24.06 0.17 4.47
C ASP A 197 -23.06 1.04 5.21
N ALA A 198 -23.41 2.32 5.31
CA ALA A 198 -22.65 3.30 6.06
C ALA A 198 -22.79 3.03 7.56
N ILE A 199 -21.68 2.93 8.29
CA ILE A 199 -21.67 2.58 9.71
C ILE A 199 -21.56 3.88 10.53
N PRO A 200 -22.60 4.27 11.27
CA PRO A 200 -22.56 5.48 12.09
C PRO A 200 -21.69 5.25 13.34
N GLY A 201 -21.01 6.30 13.80
CA GLY A 201 -20.14 6.22 14.96
C GLY A 201 -19.55 7.57 15.35
N ARG A 202 -18.42 7.53 16.06
CA ARG A 202 -17.67 8.71 16.47
C ARG A 202 -16.20 8.60 16.13
N LEU A 203 -15.62 9.67 15.59
CA LEU A 203 -14.20 9.84 15.36
C LEU A 203 -13.59 10.67 16.50
N ASP A 204 -12.59 10.11 17.17
CA ASP A 204 -11.72 10.85 18.07
C ASP A 204 -10.41 11.17 17.33
N PRO A 205 -10.19 12.41 16.88
CA PRO A 205 -8.98 12.78 16.16
C PRO A 205 -7.72 12.78 17.05
N VAL A 206 -7.86 12.96 18.36
CA VAL A 206 -6.73 12.93 19.31
C VAL A 206 -6.27 11.49 19.53
N ALA A 207 -7.22 10.60 19.82
CA ALA A 207 -6.95 9.16 19.96
C ALA A 207 -6.72 8.47 18.60
N ARG A 208 -7.02 9.16 17.49
CA ARG A 208 -7.00 8.67 16.10
C ARG A 208 -7.82 7.41 15.92
N CYS A 209 -8.99 7.31 16.58
CA CYS A 209 -9.80 6.10 16.55
C CYS A 209 -11.24 6.38 16.14
N PHE A 210 -11.88 5.42 15.47
CA PHE A 210 -13.30 5.43 15.17
C PHE A 210 -14.00 4.37 16.03
N ARG A 211 -15.11 4.76 16.66
CA ARG A 211 -15.94 3.86 17.48
C ARG A 211 -17.33 3.76 16.85
N PRO A 212 -17.76 2.58 16.36
CA PRO A 212 -19.13 2.39 15.89
C PRO A 212 -20.12 2.55 17.05
N HIS A 213 -21.36 2.95 16.71
CA HIS A 213 -22.47 3.00 17.67
C HIS A 213 -23.03 1.61 18.00
#